data_AF-A0A9W4X2M3-F1
#
_entry.id   AF-A0A9W4X2M3-F1
#
_cell.length_a   1.000
_cell.length_b   1.000
_cell.length_c   1.000
_cell.angle_alpha   90.00
_cell.angle_beta   90.00
_cell.angle_gamma   90.00
#
_symmetry.space_group_name_H-M   'P 1'
#
loop_
_entity.id
_entity.type
_entity.pdbx_description
1 polymer ?
#
loop_
_entity_poly.entity_id
_entity_poly.type
_entity_poly.pdbx_seq_one_letter_code
_entity_poly.pdbx_strand_id
1 'polypeptide(L)'
;LKIVREVGISTASDDLNPTYYYHKVACEKRLSLSSWVVLSNYSYKYKENSSANIYSFQVSVNNYNPISEDDYNNPLFFSALLWDHALVLTWNIETYNLQKTGEMPNVKYEEDVVFIICMTVHWKDDPEPLKQICLVDVKTVSDSHLITVICGN
;
A
#
# COMPACT_ATOMS: atom_id res chain seq x y z
N LEU A 1 8.59 25.25 18.90
CA LEU A 1 9.85 24.47 18.86
C LEU A 1 10.86 24.94 19.91
N LYS A 2 11.27 26.22 19.93
CA LYS A 2 12.25 26.72 20.92
C LYS A 2 11.86 26.44 22.38
N ILE A 3 10.60 26.72 22.75
CA ILE A 3 10.04 26.48 24.10
C ILE A 3 10.05 24.98 24.48
N VAL A 4 9.84 24.08 23.51
CA VAL A 4 9.77 22.62 23.74
C VAL A 4 11.16 22.04 24.05
N ARG A 5 12.20 22.58 23.39
CA ARG A 5 13.60 22.23 23.67
C ARG A 5 14.07 22.73 25.03
N GLU A 6 13.60 23.91 25.45
CA GLU A 6 13.94 24.50 26.75
C GLU A 6 13.41 23.68 27.93
N VAL A 7 12.35 22.89 27.74
CA VAL A 7 11.81 21.94 28.74
C VAL A 7 12.33 20.50 28.56
N GLY A 8 13.35 20.29 27.72
CA GLY A 8 13.98 18.98 27.53
C GLY A 8 13.14 17.95 26.77
N ILE A 9 12.06 18.37 26.10
CA ILE A 9 11.21 17.49 25.31
C ILE A 9 11.78 17.39 23.89
N SER A 10 12.00 16.17 23.43
CA SER A 10 12.35 15.88 22.03
C SER A 10 11.10 15.66 21.19
N THR A 11 11.11 16.18 19.96
CA THR A 11 10.03 16.07 18.99
C THR A 11 10.55 15.50 17.67
N ALA A 12 9.65 15.05 16.80
CA ALA A 12 10.02 14.61 15.46
C ALA A 12 10.73 15.70 14.63
N SER A 13 10.54 17.00 14.94
CA SER A 13 11.27 18.09 14.27
C SER A 13 12.75 18.18 14.69
N ASP A 14 13.12 17.56 15.81
CA ASP A 14 14.50 17.45 16.28
C ASP A 14 15.26 16.32 15.59
N ASP A 15 14.57 15.49 14.79
CA ASP A 15 15.22 14.54 13.90
C ASP A 15 16.04 15.30 12.84
N LEU A 16 17.35 15.16 12.94
CA LEU A 16 18.32 15.70 11.99
C LEU A 16 18.76 14.64 10.98
N ASN A 17 18.22 13.42 11.04
CA ASN A 17 18.56 12.36 10.11
C ASN A 17 18.09 12.74 8.69
N PRO A 18 19.01 12.97 7.75
CA PRO A 18 18.65 13.34 6.39
C PRO A 18 17.95 12.20 5.63
N THR A 19 17.91 10.99 6.19
CA THR A 19 17.26 9.81 5.59
C THR A 19 15.73 9.83 5.79
N TYR A 20 15.24 10.41 6.88
CA TYR A 20 13.81 10.37 7.26
C TYR A 20 13.14 11.76 7.30
N TYR A 21 13.69 12.71 6.55
CA TYR A 21 13.27 14.12 6.60
C TYR A 21 11.82 14.38 6.14
N TYR A 22 11.18 13.43 5.47
CA TYR A 22 9.84 13.61 4.91
C TYR A 22 8.76 13.78 6.00
N HIS A 23 8.84 13.05 7.12
CA HIS A 23 7.93 13.25 8.26
C HIS A 23 8.08 14.65 8.85
N LYS A 24 9.33 15.11 9.00
CA LYS A 24 9.63 16.46 9.50
C LYS A 24 9.03 17.53 8.58
N VAL A 25 9.27 17.41 7.27
CA VAL A 25 8.71 18.35 6.28
C VAL A 25 7.19 18.32 6.31
N ALA A 26 6.56 17.14 6.36
CA ALA A 26 5.12 17.01 6.45
C ALA A 26 4.55 17.69 7.70
N CYS A 27 5.15 17.50 8.87
CA CYS A 27 4.72 18.15 10.11
C CYS A 27 4.93 19.66 10.10
N GLU A 28 6.10 20.13 9.70
CA GLU A 28 6.44 21.57 9.70
C GLU A 28 5.61 22.35 8.67
N LYS A 29 5.32 21.72 7.53
CA LYS A 29 4.50 22.29 6.45
C LYS A 29 3.02 21.97 6.57
N ARG A 30 2.63 21.19 7.60
CA ARG A 30 1.26 20.72 7.83
C ARG A 30 0.63 20.08 6.59
N LEU A 31 1.42 19.28 5.87
CA LEU A 31 0.95 18.59 4.68
C LEU A 31 -0.07 17.53 5.08
N SER A 32 -1.16 17.44 4.31
CA SER A 32 -2.04 16.28 4.44
C SER A 32 -1.37 15.05 3.84
N LEU A 33 -1.29 13.98 4.65
CA LEU A 33 -0.70 12.69 4.26
C LEU A 33 -1.76 11.69 3.75
N SER A 34 -3.04 11.91 4.05
CA SER A 34 -4.13 10.97 3.77
C SER A 34 -5.42 11.68 3.34
N SER A 35 -5.31 12.85 2.72
CA SER A 35 -6.45 13.57 2.15
C SER A 35 -6.15 13.94 0.69
N TRP A 36 -7.21 14.31 -0.02
CA TRP A 36 -7.09 14.87 -1.36
C TRP A 36 -6.34 16.20 -1.37
N VAL A 37 -5.49 16.37 -2.38
CA VAL A 37 -4.61 17.52 -2.54
C VAL A 37 -4.61 17.99 -3.98
N VAL A 38 -4.44 19.29 -4.16
CA VAL A 38 -4.29 19.93 -5.47
C VAL A 38 -2.83 20.30 -5.65
N LEU A 39 -2.25 19.79 -6.75
CA LEU A 39 -0.90 20.13 -7.17
C LEU A 39 -0.96 21.25 -8.20
N SER A 40 -0.23 22.34 -7.97
CA SER A 40 -0.04 23.42 -8.95
C SER A 40 1.43 23.54 -9.36
N ASN A 41 1.70 24.15 -10.51
CA ASN A 41 3.07 24.44 -10.99
C ASN A 41 4.05 23.25 -10.84
N TYR A 42 3.58 22.04 -11.16
CA TYR A 42 4.37 20.81 -11.08
C TYR A 42 5.02 20.49 -12.42
N SER A 43 6.08 19.71 -12.37
CA SER A 43 6.60 18.98 -13.54
C SER A 43 6.30 17.50 -13.37
N TYR A 44 6.07 16.78 -14.46
CA TYR A 44 5.81 15.35 -14.39
C TYR A 44 6.59 14.58 -15.44
N LYS A 45 6.84 13.30 -15.14
CA LYS A 45 7.43 12.33 -16.05
C LYS A 45 6.51 11.13 -16.14
N TYR A 46 6.13 10.77 -17.37
CA TYR A 46 5.47 9.50 -17.66
C TYR A 46 6.52 8.40 -17.80
N LYS A 47 6.26 7.23 -17.22
CA LYS A 47 7.14 6.06 -17.27
C LYS A 47 6.39 4.88 -17.86
N GLU A 48 6.40 4.79 -19.18
CA GLU A 48 5.69 3.78 -19.98
C GLU A 48 5.98 2.33 -19.55
N ASN A 49 7.19 2.06 -19.06
CA ASN A 49 7.65 0.70 -18.70
C ASN A 49 7.82 0.47 -17.19
N SER A 50 7.27 1.33 -16.32
CA SER A 50 7.34 1.10 -14.87
C SER A 50 6.14 0.29 -14.41
N SER A 51 6.39 -0.90 -13.83
CA SER A 51 5.37 -1.76 -13.22
C SER A 51 4.75 -1.17 -11.95
N ALA A 52 5.36 -0.15 -11.34
CA ALA A 52 4.94 0.39 -10.05
C ALA A 52 4.45 1.85 -10.09
N ASN A 53 4.97 2.68 -11.00
CA ASN A 53 4.67 4.11 -11.03
C ASN A 53 4.55 4.63 -12.47
N ILE A 54 3.31 4.81 -12.92
CA ILE A 54 3.00 5.31 -14.27
C ILE A 54 3.42 6.78 -14.43
N TYR A 55 3.19 7.59 -13.38
CA TYR A 55 3.53 9.01 -13.35
C TYR A 55 4.43 9.32 -12.15
N SER A 56 5.34 10.26 -12.33
CA SER A 56 6.15 10.82 -11.24
C SER A 56 6.07 12.34 -11.30
N PHE A 57 5.55 12.96 -10.23
CA PHE A 57 5.38 14.39 -10.12
C PHE A 57 6.49 15.00 -9.25
N GLN A 58 7.04 16.12 -9.70
CA GLN A 58 7.95 16.96 -8.91
C GLN A 58 7.29 18.32 -8.72
N VAL A 59 7.06 18.68 -7.45
CA VAL A 59 6.28 19.84 -7.04
C VAL A 59 6.98 20.53 -5.86
N SER A 60 6.93 21.86 -5.84
CA SER A 60 7.36 22.62 -4.66
C SER A 60 6.36 22.41 -3.52
N VAL A 61 6.84 22.33 -2.28
CA VAL A 61 5.96 22.16 -1.10
C VAL A 61 4.88 23.25 -1.01
N ASN A 62 5.17 24.47 -1.49
CA ASN A 62 4.22 25.58 -1.46
C ASN A 62 3.08 25.42 -2.50
N ASN A 63 3.24 24.51 -3.45
CA ASN A 63 2.25 24.21 -4.48
C ASN A 63 1.52 22.88 -4.22
N TYR A 64 1.74 22.27 -3.05
CA TYR A 64 1.02 21.10 -2.56
C TYR A 64 -0.01 21.59 -1.54
N ASN A 65 -1.27 21.69 -1.95
CA ASN A 65 -2.31 22.30 -1.13
C ASN A 65 -3.43 21.29 -0.86
N PRO A 66 -4.04 21.29 0.34
CA PRO A 66 -5.25 20.53 0.56
C PRO A 66 -6.35 21.01 -0.39
N ILE A 67 -7.22 20.09 -0.81
CA ILE A 67 -8.39 20.47 -1.59
C ILE A 67 -9.29 21.41 -0.79
N SER A 68 -9.87 22.42 -1.43
CA SER A 68 -10.85 23.31 -0.80
C SER A 68 -12.24 22.64 -0.73
N GLU A 69 -13.13 23.12 0.14
CA GLU A 69 -14.50 22.62 0.21
C GLU A 69 -15.28 22.87 -1.08
N ASP A 70 -15.05 24.00 -1.75
CA ASP A 70 -15.65 24.33 -3.04
C ASP A 70 -15.18 23.38 -4.13
N ASP A 71 -13.87 23.09 -4.17
CA ASP A 71 -13.30 22.13 -5.12
C ASP A 71 -13.78 20.71 -4.84
N TYR A 72 -13.93 20.31 -3.57
CA TYR A 72 -14.42 18.99 -3.22
C TYR A 72 -15.79 18.74 -3.84
N ASN A 73 -16.68 19.74 -3.82
CA ASN A 73 -18.04 19.67 -4.37
C ASN A 73 -18.12 19.93 -5.89
N ASN A 74 -16.98 20.04 -6.58
CA ASN A 74 -16.98 20.33 -8.01
C ASN A 74 -17.53 19.14 -8.82
N PRO A 75 -18.62 19.31 -9.59
CA PRO A 75 -19.28 18.19 -10.29
C PRO A 75 -18.40 17.54 -11.37
N LEU A 76 -17.33 18.19 -11.82
CA LEU A 76 -16.43 17.64 -12.83
C LEU A 76 -15.59 16.46 -12.31
N PHE A 77 -15.28 16.45 -11.01
CA PHE A 77 -14.37 15.46 -10.42
C PHE A 77 -14.80 14.97 -9.04
N PHE A 78 -15.94 15.44 -8.49
CA PHE A 78 -16.53 14.93 -7.25
C PHE A 78 -16.61 13.40 -7.22
N SER A 79 -17.07 12.78 -8.31
CA SER A 79 -17.20 11.33 -8.40
C SER A 79 -15.86 10.60 -8.27
N ALA A 80 -14.78 11.17 -8.80
CA ALA A 80 -13.43 10.61 -8.72
C ALA A 80 -12.79 10.81 -7.34
N LEU A 81 -13.24 11.79 -6.56
CA LEU A 81 -12.78 12.04 -5.18
C LEU A 81 -13.59 11.28 -4.13
N LEU A 82 -14.78 10.80 -4.49
CA LEU A 82 -15.68 10.10 -3.58
C LEU A 82 -15.12 8.74 -3.14
N TRP A 83 -14.36 8.08 -4.01
CA TRP A 83 -13.83 6.74 -3.79
C TRP A 83 -12.31 6.74 -3.91
N ASP A 84 -11.67 6.15 -2.92
CA ASP A 84 -10.24 5.90 -2.96
C ASP A 84 -10.02 4.62 -3.77
N HIS A 85 -9.47 4.75 -4.98
CA HIS A 85 -9.08 3.61 -5.82
C HIS A 85 -7.81 2.92 -5.30
N ALA A 86 -7.70 2.75 -3.99
CA ALA A 86 -6.68 1.93 -3.36
C ALA A 86 -6.98 0.46 -3.63
N LEU A 87 -5.97 -0.24 -4.18
CA LEU A 87 -6.03 -1.67 -4.39
C LEU A 87 -5.55 -2.39 -3.12
N VAL A 88 -6.39 -3.26 -2.56
CA VAL A 88 -6.10 -4.02 -1.35
C VAL A 88 -5.82 -5.47 -1.73
N LEU A 89 -4.65 -5.98 -1.36
CA LEU A 89 -4.29 -7.39 -1.44
C LEU A 89 -4.35 -8.00 -0.04
N THR A 90 -5.23 -8.98 0.16
CA THR A 90 -5.24 -9.82 1.37
C THR A 90 -4.76 -11.22 1.01
N TRP A 91 -4.08 -11.89 1.93
CA TRP A 91 -3.52 -13.21 1.68
C TRP A 91 -3.44 -14.05 2.96
N ASN A 92 -3.50 -15.36 2.79
CA ASN A 92 -3.26 -16.36 3.83
C ASN A 92 -2.45 -17.53 3.25
N ILE A 93 -1.73 -18.24 4.12
CA ILE A 93 -0.92 -19.41 3.74
C ILE A 93 -1.38 -20.65 4.49
N GLU A 94 -1.22 -21.80 3.85
CA GLU A 94 -1.33 -23.10 4.50
C GLU A 94 0.01 -23.83 4.39
N THR A 95 0.40 -24.45 5.50
CA THR A 95 1.69 -25.14 5.64
C THR A 95 1.48 -26.55 6.16
N TYR A 96 2.36 -27.46 5.77
CA TYR A 96 2.39 -28.80 6.35
C TYR A 96 3.83 -29.26 6.58
N ASN A 97 3.98 -30.14 7.56
CA ASN A 97 5.22 -30.87 7.81
C ASN A 97 5.17 -32.20 7.08
N LEU A 98 6.10 -32.44 6.15
CA LEU A 98 6.18 -33.69 5.36
C LEU A 98 6.37 -34.93 6.25
N GLN A 99 7.07 -34.79 7.38
CA GLN A 99 7.29 -35.87 8.34
C GLN A 99 6.03 -36.21 9.16
N LYS A 100 4.96 -35.40 9.06
CA LYS A 100 3.67 -35.57 9.74
C LYS A 100 3.81 -35.77 11.26
N THR A 101 4.79 -35.09 11.87
CA THR A 101 5.05 -35.17 13.31
C THR A 101 3.93 -34.56 14.16
N GLY A 102 3.05 -33.77 13.54
CA GLY A 102 2.02 -32.99 14.25
C GLY A 102 2.59 -31.73 14.91
N GLU A 103 3.88 -31.44 14.70
CA GLU A 103 4.52 -30.21 15.15
C GLU A 103 4.19 -29.05 14.20
N MET A 104 4.30 -27.83 14.72
CA MET A 104 4.12 -26.62 13.92
C MET A 104 5.25 -26.50 12.88
N PRO A 105 4.95 -26.28 11.59
CA PRO A 105 5.96 -26.09 10.56
C PRO A 105 6.91 -24.94 10.88
N ASN A 106 8.20 -25.14 10.60
CA ASN A 106 9.28 -24.22 10.87
C ASN A 106 10.10 -23.97 9.61
N VAL A 107 10.25 -22.70 9.25
CA VAL A 107 10.98 -22.23 8.05
C VAL A 107 12.42 -22.75 7.92
N LYS A 108 13.01 -23.29 8.99
CA LYS A 108 14.37 -23.85 8.98
C LYS A 108 14.47 -25.25 8.38
N TYR A 109 13.35 -25.98 8.29
CA TYR A 109 13.33 -27.36 7.81
C TYR A 109 12.79 -27.38 6.38
N GLU A 110 13.52 -28.00 5.46
CA GLU A 110 13.09 -28.13 4.05
C GLU A 110 11.83 -28.99 3.92
N GLU A 111 11.57 -29.85 4.91
CA GLU A 111 10.39 -30.70 5.02
C GLU A 111 9.12 -29.93 5.41
N ASP A 112 9.25 -28.68 5.86
CA ASP A 112 8.14 -27.82 6.24
C ASP A 112 7.77 -26.89 5.08
N VAL A 113 6.69 -27.22 4.39
CA VAL A 113 6.36 -26.67 3.08
C VAL A 113 5.10 -25.81 3.14
N VAL A 114 5.17 -24.62 2.52
CA VAL A 114 3.98 -23.85 2.16
C VAL A 114 3.40 -24.47 0.89
N PHE A 115 2.20 -25.01 0.99
CA PHE A 115 1.58 -25.76 -0.11
C PHE A 115 0.40 -25.01 -0.73
N ILE A 116 -0.16 -24.04 -0.01
CA ILE A 116 -1.20 -23.14 -0.51
C ILE A 116 -0.90 -21.71 -0.10
N ILE A 117 -1.06 -20.79 -1.05
CA ILE A 117 -1.17 -19.35 -0.79
C ILE A 117 -2.47 -18.85 -1.42
N CYS A 118 -3.43 -18.48 -0.59
CA CYS A 118 -4.68 -17.87 -1.04
C CYS A 118 -4.55 -16.36 -0.98
N MET A 119 -5.01 -15.67 -2.02
CA MET A 119 -4.97 -14.22 -2.15
C MET A 119 -6.29 -13.69 -2.69
N THR A 120 -6.70 -12.52 -2.22
CA THR A 120 -7.80 -11.78 -2.82
C THR A 120 -7.41 -10.33 -3.03
N VAL A 121 -7.80 -9.79 -4.19
CA VAL A 121 -7.53 -8.42 -4.62
C VAL A 121 -8.86 -7.68 -4.69
N HIS A 122 -8.97 -6.54 -4.01
CA HIS A 122 -10.20 -5.76 -3.89
C HIS A 122 -9.92 -4.27 -4.14
N TRP A 123 -10.93 -3.53 -4.58
CA TRP A 123 -10.94 -2.10 -4.28
C TRP A 123 -11.28 -1.91 -2.81
N LYS A 124 -10.59 -1.00 -2.13
CA LYS A 124 -10.74 -0.78 -0.68
C LYS A 124 -12.19 -0.68 -0.21
N ASP A 125 -13.03 -0.03 -1.00
CA ASP A 125 -14.41 0.27 -0.64
C ASP A 125 -15.44 -0.60 -1.40
N ASP A 126 -14.99 -1.61 -2.15
CA ASP A 126 -15.85 -2.56 -2.87
C ASP A 126 -15.96 -3.87 -2.07
N PRO A 127 -17.17 -4.36 -1.76
CA PRO A 127 -17.35 -5.63 -1.05
C PRO A 127 -16.94 -6.85 -1.86
N GLU A 128 -16.88 -6.76 -3.20
CA GLU A 128 -16.60 -7.90 -4.07
C GLU A 128 -15.13 -7.90 -4.53
N PRO A 129 -14.44 -9.06 -4.46
CA PRO A 129 -13.08 -9.19 -4.97
C PRO A 129 -13.02 -9.01 -6.49
N LEU A 130 -12.05 -8.23 -6.94
CA LEU A 130 -11.68 -8.14 -8.35
C LEU A 130 -11.09 -9.47 -8.85
N LYS A 131 -10.26 -10.09 -8.00
CA LYS A 131 -9.60 -11.36 -8.28
C LYS A 131 -9.43 -12.15 -7.01
N GLN A 132 -9.68 -13.45 -7.11
CA GLN A 132 -9.31 -14.44 -6.11
C GLN A 132 -8.30 -15.36 -6.76
N ILE A 133 -7.16 -15.57 -6.11
CA ILE A 133 -6.03 -16.34 -6.63
C ILE A 133 -5.60 -17.34 -5.57
N CYS A 134 -5.37 -18.58 -5.98
CA CYS A 134 -4.84 -19.62 -5.10
C CYS A 134 -3.63 -20.27 -5.77
N LEU A 135 -2.48 -20.11 -5.16
CA LEU A 135 -1.24 -20.77 -5.56
C LEU A 135 -1.20 -22.11 -4.83
N VAL A 136 -1.01 -23.20 -5.57
CA VAL A 136 -0.98 -24.56 -5.02
C VAL A 136 0.25 -25.31 -5.51
N ASP A 137 0.86 -26.13 -4.67
CA ASP A 137 2.00 -26.98 -5.04
C ASP A 137 1.57 -28.23 -5.84
N VAL A 138 0.37 -28.74 -5.58
CA VAL A 138 -0.23 -29.90 -6.22
C VAL A 138 -1.52 -29.56 -6.95
N LYS A 139 -1.90 -30.41 -7.90
CA LYS A 139 -3.15 -30.24 -8.66
C LYS A 139 -4.36 -30.35 -7.73
N THR A 140 -5.14 -29.27 -7.64
CA THR A 140 -6.40 -29.20 -6.89
C THR A 140 -7.61 -29.16 -7.83
N VAL A 141 -8.80 -29.32 -7.27
CA VAL A 141 -10.06 -29.20 -8.02
C VAL A 141 -10.24 -27.74 -8.45
N SER A 142 -10.58 -27.53 -9.72
CA SER A 142 -10.83 -26.19 -10.24
C SER A 142 -12.12 -25.60 -9.66
N ASP A 143 -12.06 -24.36 -9.20
CA ASP A 143 -13.21 -23.54 -8.88
C ASP A 143 -13.32 -22.42 -9.92
N SER A 144 -14.51 -22.22 -10.50
CA SER A 144 -14.74 -21.20 -11.52
C SER A 144 -14.59 -19.76 -11.03
N HIS A 145 -14.68 -19.52 -9.72
CA HIS A 145 -14.53 -18.21 -9.10
C HIS A 145 -13.09 -17.90 -8.69
N LEU A 146 -12.20 -18.90 -8.73
CA LEU A 146 -10.84 -18.83 -8.22
C LEU A 146 -9.83 -19.08 -9.34
N ILE A 147 -8.87 -18.17 -9.49
CA ILE A 147 -7.72 -18.43 -10.36
C ILE A 147 -6.76 -19.33 -9.60
N THR A 148 -6.78 -20.63 -9.90
CA THR A 148 -5.81 -21.58 -9.35
C THR A 148 -4.56 -21.63 -10.23
N VAL A 149 -3.39 -21.34 -9.64
CA VAL A 149 -2.09 -21.47 -10.29
C VAL A 149 -1.33 -22.61 -9.64
N ILE A 150 -0.95 -23.61 -10.43
CA ILE A 150 -0.14 -24.73 -9.95
C ILE A 150 1.32 -24.32 -10.06
N CYS A 151 1.97 -24.11 -8.93
CA CYS A 151 3.33 -23.61 -8.78
C CYS A 151 4.36 -24.74 -8.69
N GLY A 152 4.15 -25.83 -9.45
CA GLY A 152 4.99 -27.03 -9.37
C GLY A 152 6.49 -26.71 -9.38
N ASN A 153 7.28 -27.56 -8.72
CA ASN A 153 8.73 -27.54 -8.86
C ASN A 153 9.18 -27.88 -10.28
#